data_AF-A0A6M2DGX4-F1
#
_entry.id   AF-A0A6M2DGX4-F1
#
_cell.length_a   1.000
_cell.length_b   1.000
_cell.length_c   1.000
_cell.angle_alpha   90.00
_cell.angle_beta   90.00
_cell.angle_gamma   90.00
#
_symmetry.space_group_name_H-M   'P 1'
#
loop_
_entity.id
_entity.type
_entity.pdbx_description
1 polymer ?
#
loop_
_entity_poly.entity_id
_entity_poly.type
_entity_poly.pdbx_seq_one_letter_code
_entity_poly.pdbx_strand_id
1 'polypeptide(L)'
;MSNLIKNDLNVDHVDVLKNDNDEERLKIRAEISNMSFEDLHKLKEEIGSKLYNKALLGTKAKMKNVQTNFKRENKNRPREMTAKKQVPILRDLPNVKMIEHRDPRFDERAGEFNEKAFKNGYSFIEEIRLKELQQLKENLRNTQDPEEVHNIKFLITRMENQFREKKKVEQKKEKKLMEKMDRLKQVKEGKTPIFRKKCIVLGLVLYIYDHSPKFYIL
;
A
#
# COMPACT_ATOMS: atom_id res chain seq x y z
N MET A 1 -34.14 24.46 -47.24
CA MET A 1 -35.03 25.27 -46.40
C MET A 1 -35.56 24.41 -45.27
N SER A 2 -35.48 24.93 -44.04
CA SER A 2 -36.11 24.49 -42.79
C SER A 2 -36.01 23.02 -42.39
N ASN A 3 -34.96 22.70 -41.64
CA ASN A 3 -34.97 21.61 -40.66
C ASN A 3 -36.05 21.91 -39.61
N LEU A 4 -37.12 21.12 -39.62
CA LEU A 4 -38.18 21.21 -38.63
C LEU A 4 -37.67 20.65 -37.30
N ILE A 5 -37.52 21.57 -36.36
CA ILE A 5 -37.24 21.38 -34.95
C ILE A 5 -38.33 20.48 -34.36
N LYS A 6 -37.97 19.26 -33.92
CA LYS A 6 -38.79 18.48 -33.00
C LYS A 6 -38.45 18.95 -31.59
N ASN A 7 -39.22 19.89 -31.08
CA ASN A 7 -39.23 20.26 -29.68
C ASN A 7 -40.14 19.29 -28.91
N ASP A 8 -39.53 18.63 -27.93
CA ASP A 8 -39.97 18.51 -26.55
C ASP A 8 -41.40 18.04 -26.28
N LEU A 9 -41.53 16.74 -26.09
CA LEU A 9 -42.32 16.18 -24.98
C LEU A 9 -41.52 15.04 -24.34
N ASN A 10 -40.41 15.39 -23.68
CA ASN A 10 -39.96 14.60 -22.54
C ASN A 10 -40.95 14.88 -21.41
N VAL A 11 -42.08 14.16 -21.46
CA VAL A 11 -42.88 13.91 -20.28
C VAL A 11 -42.02 12.99 -19.43
N ASP A 12 -41.20 13.60 -18.57
CA ASP A 12 -40.57 12.87 -17.47
C ASP A 12 -41.72 12.20 -16.74
N HIS A 13 -41.83 10.89 -16.96
CA HIS A 13 -42.68 9.99 -16.22
C HIS A 13 -42.12 10.01 -14.79
N VAL A 14 -42.50 11.05 -14.03
CA VAL A 14 -42.32 11.07 -12.60
C VAL A 14 -43.28 10.02 -12.12
N ASP A 15 -42.76 8.80 -11.94
CA ASP A 15 -43.43 7.73 -11.24
C ASP A 15 -43.87 8.29 -9.89
N VAL A 16 -45.12 8.75 -9.84
CA VAL A 16 -45.84 9.00 -8.60
C VAL A 16 -46.13 7.63 -8.02
N LEU A 17 -45.08 7.02 -7.48
CA LEU A 17 -45.19 5.94 -6.53
C LEU A 17 -45.90 6.54 -5.32
N LYS A 18 -47.22 6.43 -5.33
CA LYS A 18 -48.03 6.55 -4.12
C LYS A 18 -47.51 5.46 -3.19
N ASN A 19 -46.61 5.84 -2.30
CA ASN A 19 -46.18 4.96 -1.23
C ASN A 19 -47.36 4.83 -0.28
N ASP A 20 -47.69 3.62 0.17
CA ASP A 20 -48.81 3.35 1.08
C ASP A 20 -48.79 4.27 2.34
N ASN A 21 -47.59 4.74 2.72
CA ASN A 21 -47.35 5.73 3.77
C ASN A 21 -48.07 7.08 3.59
N ASP A 22 -48.33 7.54 2.36
CA ASP A 22 -48.98 8.82 2.10
C ASP A 22 -50.50 8.75 2.29
N GLU A 23 -51.12 7.60 1.99
CA GLU A 23 -52.54 7.38 2.23
C GLU A 23 -52.86 7.23 3.72
N GLU A 24 -52.02 6.50 4.47
CA GLU A 24 -52.12 6.39 5.93
C GLU A 24 -51.95 7.76 6.61
N ARG A 25 -50.99 8.55 6.13
CA ARG A 25 -50.77 9.91 6.62
C ARG A 25 -51.95 10.85 6.38
N LEU A 26 -52.61 10.74 5.24
CA LEU A 26 -53.82 11.53 4.94
C LEU A 26 -54.98 11.17 5.88
N LYS A 27 -55.14 9.87 6.20
CA LYS A 27 -56.12 9.40 7.19
C LYS A 27 -55.82 9.95 8.58
N ILE A 28 -54.56 9.85 9.02
CA ILE A 28 -54.10 10.41 10.31
C ILE A 28 -54.37 11.92 10.36
N ARG A 29 -54.13 12.67 9.27
CA ARG A 29 -54.39 14.11 9.23
C ARG A 29 -55.87 14.45 9.35
N ALA A 30 -56.75 13.67 8.71
CA ALA A 30 -58.20 13.88 8.79
C ALA A 30 -58.72 13.61 10.22
N GLU A 31 -58.24 12.55 10.87
CA GLU A 31 -58.60 12.22 12.25
C GLU A 31 -58.14 13.30 13.25
N ILE A 32 -56.87 13.72 13.13
CA ILE A 32 -56.29 14.81 13.93
C ILE A 32 -57.06 16.13 13.74
N SER A 33 -57.56 16.42 12.53
CA SER A 33 -58.30 17.66 12.27
C SER A 33 -59.64 17.77 12.99
N ASN A 34 -60.20 16.65 13.45
CA ASN A 34 -61.47 16.62 14.17
C ASN A 34 -61.32 16.74 15.70
N MET A 35 -60.09 16.73 16.24
CA MET A 35 -59.84 16.82 17.69
C MET A 35 -59.72 18.27 18.18
N SER A 36 -60.00 18.50 19.47
CA SER A 36 -59.82 19.82 20.08
C SER A 36 -58.34 20.18 20.21
N PHE A 37 -58.03 21.48 20.29
CA PHE A 37 -56.65 21.95 20.42
C PHE A 37 -55.95 21.43 21.68
N GLU A 38 -56.68 21.28 22.78
CA GLU A 38 -56.13 20.75 24.04
C GLU A 38 -55.70 19.29 23.87
N ASP A 39 -56.51 18.48 23.20
CA ASP A 39 -56.21 17.08 22.93
C ASP A 39 -55.02 16.94 21.97
N LEU A 40 -54.93 17.82 20.96
CA LEU A 40 -53.77 17.90 20.08
C LEU A 40 -52.49 18.25 20.83
N HIS A 41 -52.59 19.13 21.82
CA HIS A 41 -51.44 19.53 22.62
C HIS A 41 -50.96 18.38 23.52
N LYS A 42 -51.87 17.69 24.21
CA LYS A 42 -51.57 16.51 25.03
C LYS A 42 -50.94 15.40 24.18
N LEU A 43 -51.54 15.10 23.02
CA LEU A 43 -51.02 14.12 22.07
C LEU A 43 -49.59 14.44 21.62
N LYS A 44 -49.31 15.73 21.34
CA LYS A 44 -47.98 16.20 20.94
C LYS A 44 -46.96 16.10 22.07
N GLU A 45 -47.37 16.27 23.32
CA GLU A 45 -46.50 16.09 24.49
C GLU A 45 -46.17 14.62 24.74
N GLU A 46 -47.17 13.73 24.68
CA GLU A 46 -47.00 12.29 24.90
C GLU A 46 -46.14 11.63 23.82
N ILE A 47 -46.46 11.87 22.54
CA ILE A 47 -45.78 11.24 21.39
C ILE A 47 -44.47 11.99 21.03
N GLY A 48 -44.39 13.27 21.42
CA GLY A 48 -43.25 14.15 21.17
C GLY A 48 -43.29 14.89 19.84
N SER A 49 -42.79 16.14 19.85
CA SER A 49 -42.90 17.09 18.73
C SER A 49 -42.29 16.62 17.41
N LYS A 50 -41.19 15.86 17.44
CA LYS A 50 -40.50 15.38 16.22
C LYS A 50 -41.30 14.29 15.51
N LEU A 51 -41.89 13.36 16.26
CA LEU A 51 -42.65 12.25 15.69
C LEU A 51 -44.02 12.73 15.20
N TYR A 52 -44.70 13.56 15.99
CA TYR A 52 -45.94 14.24 15.58
C TYR A 52 -45.76 15.03 14.26
N ASN A 53 -44.72 15.87 14.19
CA ASN A 53 -44.43 16.63 12.97
C ASN A 53 -44.03 15.74 11.80
N LYS A 54 -43.36 14.60 12.03
CA LYS A 54 -43.02 13.64 10.97
C LYS A 54 -44.27 12.91 10.46
N ALA A 55 -45.19 12.52 11.33
CA ALA A 55 -46.46 11.91 10.93
C ALA A 55 -47.33 12.89 10.12
N LEU A 56 -47.44 14.15 10.56
CA LEU A 56 -48.25 15.16 9.86
C LEU A 56 -47.59 15.76 8.62
N LEU A 57 -46.33 16.16 8.70
CA LEU A 57 -45.59 16.91 7.67
C LEU A 57 -44.66 16.02 6.84
N GLY A 58 -44.46 14.76 7.21
CA GLY A 58 -43.53 13.86 6.56
C GLY A 58 -42.09 14.12 6.99
N THR A 59 -41.16 13.30 6.49
CA THR A 59 -39.74 13.61 6.58
C THR A 59 -39.45 14.80 5.69
N LYS A 60 -39.11 15.95 6.28
CA LYS A 60 -38.65 17.11 5.52
C LYS A 60 -37.38 16.71 4.77
N ALA A 61 -37.50 16.42 3.48
CA ALA A 61 -36.33 16.36 2.61
C ALA A 61 -35.61 17.71 2.77
N LYS A 62 -34.30 17.67 3.06
CA LYS A 62 -33.46 18.88 3.14
C LYS A 62 -33.80 19.71 1.91
N MET A 63 -34.45 20.85 2.09
CA MET A 63 -34.80 21.72 0.98
C MET A 63 -33.48 21.98 0.26
N LYS A 64 -33.32 21.40 -0.94
CA LYS A 64 -32.20 21.74 -1.80
C LYS A 64 -32.25 23.25 -1.89
N ASN A 65 -31.13 23.91 -1.56
CA ASN A 65 -30.97 25.34 -1.79
C ASN A 65 -31.51 25.59 -3.20
N VAL A 66 -32.70 26.17 -3.30
CA VAL A 66 -33.24 26.58 -4.59
C VAL A 66 -32.26 27.68 -4.98
N GLN A 67 -31.26 27.34 -5.79
CA GLN A 67 -30.46 28.34 -6.45
C GLN A 67 -31.44 29.12 -7.30
N THR A 68 -31.95 30.22 -6.75
CA THR A 68 -32.68 31.21 -7.50
C THR A 68 -31.70 31.72 -8.53
N ASN A 69 -31.79 31.16 -9.73
CA ASN A 69 -30.97 31.53 -10.86
C ASN A 69 -31.43 32.92 -11.30
N PHE A 70 -30.94 33.96 -10.63
CA PHE A 70 -31.10 35.34 -11.07
C PHE A 70 -30.28 35.50 -12.36
N LYS A 71 -30.94 35.27 -13.49
CA LYS A 71 -30.40 35.51 -14.83
C LYS A 71 -30.25 37.02 -15.01
N ARG A 72 -29.18 37.43 -15.70
CA ARG A 72 -29.01 38.84 -16.12
C ARG A 72 -29.99 39.10 -17.26
N GLU A 73 -30.58 40.28 -17.32
CA GLU A 73 -31.45 40.68 -18.43
C GLU A 73 -30.69 40.81 -19.76
N ASN A 74 -29.42 41.24 -19.72
CA ASN A 74 -28.54 41.32 -20.89
C ASN A 74 -27.10 40.92 -20.50
N LYS A 75 -26.31 40.41 -21.46
CA LYS A 75 -24.91 39.96 -21.27
C LYS A 75 -23.99 41.08 -20.78
N ASN A 76 -24.28 42.32 -21.17
CA ASN A 76 -23.50 43.50 -20.80
C ASN A 76 -23.94 44.16 -19.48
N ARG A 77 -24.97 43.63 -18.80
CA ARG A 77 -25.43 44.12 -17.48
C ARG A 77 -24.72 43.36 -16.34
N PRO A 78 -24.19 44.03 -15.30
CA PRO A 78 -23.66 43.34 -14.12
C PRO A 78 -24.76 42.54 -13.41
N ARG A 79 -24.39 41.47 -12.70
CA ARG A 79 -25.35 40.65 -11.95
C ARG A 79 -25.66 41.32 -10.61
N GLU A 80 -26.93 41.56 -10.34
CA GLU A 80 -27.39 41.98 -9.02
C GLU A 80 -27.28 40.80 -8.04
N MET A 81 -26.69 41.06 -6.87
CA MET A 81 -26.42 40.07 -5.84
C MET A 81 -26.76 40.68 -4.48
N THR A 82 -27.29 39.90 -3.54
CA THR A 82 -27.57 40.40 -2.20
C THR A 82 -26.28 40.78 -1.47
N ALA A 83 -26.28 41.93 -0.79
CA ALA A 83 -25.17 42.39 0.06
C ALA A 83 -24.88 41.43 1.23
N LYS A 84 -25.82 40.54 1.56
CA LYS A 84 -25.63 39.50 2.59
C LYS A 84 -24.78 38.32 2.11
N LYS A 85 -24.46 38.24 0.82
CA LYS A 85 -23.66 37.13 0.28
C LYS A 85 -22.18 37.37 0.59
N GLN A 86 -21.62 36.55 1.46
CA GLN A 86 -20.20 36.55 1.78
C GLN A 86 -19.36 36.16 0.55
N VAL A 87 -18.21 36.82 0.38
CA VAL A 87 -17.23 36.51 -0.67
C VAL A 87 -16.38 35.33 -0.19
N PRO A 88 -16.11 34.30 -1.04
CA PRO A 88 -15.22 33.21 -0.66
C PRO A 88 -13.80 33.72 -0.42
N ILE A 89 -13.17 33.26 0.67
CA ILE A 89 -11.85 33.72 1.13
C ILE A 89 -10.72 33.05 0.31
N LEU A 90 -10.89 31.80 -0.12
CA LEU A 90 -9.91 31.06 -0.92
C LEU A 90 -10.27 31.06 -2.41
N ARG A 91 -9.26 31.18 -3.27
CA ARG A 91 -9.37 30.89 -4.70
C ARG A 91 -9.20 29.38 -4.91
N ASP A 92 -10.07 28.77 -5.69
CA ASP A 92 -9.91 27.37 -6.11
C ASP A 92 -8.76 27.28 -7.14
N LEU A 93 -7.53 27.09 -6.66
CA LEU A 93 -6.40 26.75 -7.51
C LEU A 93 -6.43 25.25 -7.85
N PRO A 94 -6.17 24.85 -9.10
CA PRO A 94 -6.07 23.43 -9.42
C PRO A 94 -4.85 22.82 -8.72
N ASN A 95 -5.04 21.68 -8.04
CA ASN A 95 -3.95 20.94 -7.42
C ASN A 95 -2.95 20.47 -8.51
N VAL A 96 -1.80 21.14 -8.60
CA VAL A 96 -0.69 20.69 -9.45
C VAL A 96 0.01 19.52 -8.75
N LYS A 97 0.07 18.37 -9.43
CA LYS A 97 0.83 17.21 -8.94
C LYS A 97 2.31 17.56 -8.92
N MET A 98 2.95 17.49 -7.75
CA MET A 98 4.39 17.67 -7.62
C MET A 98 5.12 16.50 -8.30
N ILE A 99 6.11 16.81 -9.14
CA ILE A 99 6.97 15.80 -9.78
C ILE A 99 8.11 15.50 -8.82
N GLU A 100 8.08 14.31 -8.23
CA GLU A 100 9.16 13.83 -7.38
C GLU A 100 10.25 13.19 -8.23
N HIS A 101 11.46 13.77 -8.20
CA HIS A 101 12.62 13.20 -8.89
C HIS A 101 13.16 12.04 -8.04
N ARG A 102 12.95 10.80 -8.51
CA ARG A 102 13.42 9.57 -7.86
C ARG A 102 14.75 9.12 -8.47
N ASP A 103 15.70 8.69 -7.64
CA ASP A 103 16.89 7.99 -8.12
C ASP A 103 16.50 6.54 -8.45
N PRO A 104 16.62 6.08 -9.71
CA PRO A 104 16.21 4.74 -10.11
C PRO A 104 16.98 3.63 -9.37
N ARG A 105 18.14 3.91 -8.78
CA ARG A 105 18.89 2.93 -7.96
C ARG A 105 18.22 2.67 -6.62
N PHE A 106 17.47 3.65 -6.12
CA PHE A 106 16.81 3.64 -4.82
C PHE A 106 15.29 3.73 -4.93
N ASP A 107 14.74 3.62 -6.15
CA ASP A 107 13.30 3.57 -6.37
C ASP A 107 12.79 2.17 -6.00
N GLU A 108 11.74 2.11 -5.19
CA GLU A 108 11.07 0.86 -4.80
C GLU A 108 10.60 0.07 -6.03
N ARG A 109 10.39 0.75 -7.16
CA ARG A 109 9.97 0.16 -8.44
C ARG A 109 11.10 -0.57 -9.18
N ALA A 110 12.36 -0.40 -8.77
CA ALA A 110 13.52 -0.97 -9.45
C ALA A 110 13.66 -2.50 -9.29
N GLY A 111 12.86 -3.11 -8.41
CA GLY A 111 12.80 -4.56 -8.22
C GLY A 111 13.67 -5.10 -7.08
N GLU A 112 13.65 -6.41 -6.88
CA GLU A 112 14.37 -7.08 -5.78
C GLU A 112 15.80 -7.46 -6.16
N PHE A 113 16.67 -7.51 -5.15
CA PHE A 113 18.08 -7.88 -5.33
C PHE A 113 18.25 -9.35 -5.75
N ASN A 114 18.82 -9.57 -6.94
CA ASN A 114 19.18 -10.90 -7.41
C ASN A 114 20.65 -11.24 -7.12
N GLU A 115 20.89 -12.02 -6.07
CA GLU A 115 22.25 -12.41 -5.64
C GLU A 115 23.06 -13.08 -6.75
N LYS A 116 22.44 -13.91 -7.61
CA LYS A 116 23.16 -14.64 -8.66
C LYS A 116 23.61 -13.71 -9.78
N ALA A 117 22.70 -12.86 -10.26
CA ALA A 117 23.00 -11.89 -11.31
C ALA A 117 24.08 -10.90 -10.84
N PHE A 118 23.97 -10.45 -9.58
CA PHE A 118 24.99 -9.60 -8.97
C PHE A 118 26.36 -10.28 -8.91
N LYS A 119 26.44 -11.51 -8.39
CA LYS A 119 27.71 -12.24 -8.33
C LYS A 119 28.36 -12.45 -9.70
N ASN A 120 27.55 -12.75 -10.72
CA ASN A 120 28.04 -12.93 -12.07
C ASN A 120 28.52 -11.61 -12.70
N GLY A 121 27.75 -10.53 -12.50
CA GLY A 121 28.09 -9.20 -13.04
C GLY A 121 29.28 -8.53 -12.34
N TYR A 122 29.54 -8.90 -11.09
CA TYR A 122 30.61 -8.35 -10.27
C TYR A 122 31.68 -9.39 -9.87
N SER A 123 31.88 -10.41 -10.68
CA SER A 123 32.87 -11.48 -10.42
C SER A 123 34.30 -10.94 -10.30
N PHE A 124 34.63 -9.89 -11.03
CA PHE A 124 35.94 -9.22 -11.02
C PHE A 124 36.35 -8.68 -9.64
N ILE A 125 35.39 -8.40 -8.75
CA ILE A 125 35.68 -7.94 -7.39
C ILE A 125 36.51 -8.99 -6.63
N GLU A 126 36.31 -10.27 -6.92
CA GLU A 126 37.07 -11.35 -6.30
C GLU A 126 38.53 -11.33 -6.72
N GLU A 127 38.80 -11.06 -7.99
CA GLU A 127 40.15 -10.90 -8.53
C GLU A 127 40.86 -9.71 -7.90
N ILE A 128 40.15 -8.59 -7.72
CA ILE A 128 40.69 -7.39 -7.06
C ILE A 128 41.08 -7.73 -5.60
N ARG A 129 40.18 -8.37 -4.85
CA ARG A 129 40.47 -8.74 -3.45
C ARG A 129 41.64 -9.71 -3.31
N LEU A 130 41.84 -10.61 -4.28
CA LEU A 130 42.99 -11.51 -4.30
C LEU A 130 44.30 -10.74 -4.52
N LYS A 131 44.29 -9.77 -5.44
CA LYS A 131 45.44 -8.87 -5.67
C LYS A 131 45.74 -8.02 -4.43
N GLU A 132 44.73 -7.44 -3.79
CA GLU A 132 44.88 -6.69 -2.53
C GLU A 132 45.51 -7.55 -1.43
N LEU A 133 45.09 -8.80 -1.30
CA LEU A 133 45.67 -9.73 -0.31
C LEU A 133 47.16 -10.02 -0.61
N GLN A 134 47.52 -10.19 -1.89
CA GLN A 134 48.92 -10.35 -2.30
C GLN A 134 49.74 -9.09 -1.97
N GLN A 135 49.23 -7.90 -2.31
CA GLN A 135 49.88 -6.63 -1.98
C GLN A 135 50.07 -6.45 -0.48
N LEU A 136 49.10 -6.82 0.36
CA LEU A 136 49.26 -6.77 1.81
C LEU A 136 50.35 -7.72 2.32
N LYS A 137 50.49 -8.90 1.70
CA LYS A 137 51.57 -9.85 2.04
C LYS A 137 52.95 -9.32 1.63
N GLU A 138 53.03 -8.60 0.53
CA GLU A 138 54.26 -7.92 0.10
C GLU A 138 54.60 -6.76 1.03
N ASN A 139 53.62 -5.91 1.36
CA ASN A 139 53.78 -4.80 2.29
C ASN A 139 54.28 -5.29 3.64
N LEU A 140 53.71 -6.38 4.17
CA LEU A 140 54.15 -6.99 5.42
C LEU A 140 55.64 -7.38 5.45
N ARG A 141 56.20 -7.77 4.30
CA ARG A 141 57.62 -8.13 4.19
C ARG A 141 58.53 -6.90 4.19
N ASN A 142 58.02 -5.76 3.72
CA ASN A 142 58.79 -4.54 3.52
C ASN A 142 58.68 -3.57 4.72
N THR A 143 57.59 -3.63 5.49
CA THR A 143 57.35 -2.76 6.65
C THR A 143 58.18 -3.21 7.86
N GLN A 144 58.84 -2.25 8.50
CA GLN A 144 59.60 -2.46 9.75
C GLN A 144 58.89 -1.90 11.00
N ASP A 145 57.95 -0.96 10.82
CA ASP A 145 57.21 -0.35 11.93
C ASP A 145 56.31 -1.40 12.62
N PRO A 146 56.48 -1.66 13.92
CA PRO A 146 55.70 -2.67 14.64
C PRO A 146 54.19 -2.42 14.63
N GLU A 147 53.73 -1.15 14.66
CA GLU A 147 52.29 -0.85 14.66
C GLU A 147 51.66 -1.14 13.30
N GLU A 148 52.32 -0.73 12.22
CA GLU A 148 51.88 -1.02 10.85
C GLU A 148 51.89 -2.52 10.56
N VAL A 149 52.92 -3.24 11.00
CA VAL A 149 53.02 -4.70 10.88
C VAL A 149 51.83 -5.39 11.57
N HIS A 150 51.44 -4.94 12.76
CA HIS A 150 50.28 -5.46 13.46
C HIS A 150 48.99 -5.22 12.67
N ASN A 151 48.80 -3.99 12.17
CA ASN A 151 47.62 -3.61 11.39
C ASN A 151 47.50 -4.41 10.08
N ILE A 152 48.62 -4.59 9.37
CA ILE A 152 48.66 -5.38 8.12
C ILE A 152 48.36 -6.86 8.41
N LYS A 153 48.94 -7.46 9.46
CA LYS A 153 48.65 -8.84 9.86
C LYS A 153 47.18 -9.05 10.21
N PHE A 154 46.60 -8.10 10.96
CA PHE A 154 45.18 -8.11 11.30
C PHE A 154 44.31 -8.08 10.04
N LEU A 155 44.63 -7.19 9.10
CA LEU A 155 43.88 -7.06 7.85
C LEU A 155 43.97 -8.32 6.99
N ILE A 156 45.16 -8.92 6.85
CA ILE A 156 45.34 -10.19 6.14
C ILE A 156 44.47 -11.29 6.76
N THR A 157 44.51 -11.43 8.09
CA THR A 157 43.72 -12.45 8.80
C THR A 157 42.22 -12.24 8.59
N ARG A 158 41.77 -10.98 8.64
CA ARG A 158 40.37 -10.62 8.35
C ARG A 158 39.98 -11.01 6.92
N MET A 159 40.78 -10.69 5.93
CA MET A 159 40.50 -11.03 4.53
C MET A 159 40.48 -12.54 4.30
N GLU A 160 41.45 -13.27 4.86
CA GLU A 160 41.51 -14.73 4.78
C GLU A 160 40.29 -15.39 5.44
N ASN A 161 39.85 -14.87 6.59
CA ASN A 161 38.60 -15.30 7.25
C ASN A 161 37.38 -15.09 6.36
N GLN A 162 37.27 -13.93 5.72
CA GLN A 162 36.16 -13.64 4.80
C GLN A 162 36.16 -14.59 3.60
N PHE A 163 37.33 -14.87 3.00
CA PHE A 163 37.45 -15.85 1.91
C PHE A 163 37.05 -17.26 2.36
N ARG A 164 37.51 -17.71 3.55
CA ARG A 164 37.16 -19.02 4.11
C ARG A 164 35.66 -19.17 4.31
N GLU A 165 35.02 -18.20 4.96
CA GLU A 165 33.57 -18.27 5.21
C GLU A 165 32.77 -18.17 3.91
N LYS A 166 33.19 -17.35 2.95
CA LYS A 166 32.56 -17.30 1.63
C LYS A 166 32.61 -18.65 0.93
N LYS A 167 33.78 -19.29 0.85
CA LYS A 167 33.96 -20.61 0.23
C LYS A 167 33.10 -21.67 0.90
N LYS A 168 33.03 -21.66 2.24
CA LYS A 168 32.18 -22.56 3.02
C LYS A 168 30.69 -22.36 2.73
N VAL A 169 30.23 -21.11 2.58
CA VAL A 169 28.85 -20.80 2.19
C VAL A 169 28.56 -21.30 0.77
N GLU A 170 29.47 -21.11 -0.17
CA GLU A 170 29.33 -21.57 -1.56
C GLU A 170 29.26 -23.09 -1.66
N GLN A 171 30.16 -23.81 -0.98
CA GLN A 171 30.11 -25.27 -0.89
C GLN A 171 28.78 -25.78 -0.30
N LYS A 172 28.24 -25.10 0.71
CA LYS A 172 26.92 -25.43 1.27
C LYS A 172 25.81 -25.19 0.24
N LYS A 173 25.86 -24.09 -0.52
CA LYS A 173 24.88 -23.78 -1.58
C LYS A 173 24.95 -24.82 -2.70
N GLU A 174 26.15 -25.20 -3.13
CA GLU A 174 26.39 -26.20 -4.16
C GLU A 174 25.87 -27.58 -3.74
N LYS A 175 26.17 -28.05 -2.52
CA LYS A 175 25.63 -29.30 -1.98
C LYS A 175 24.10 -29.32 -1.99
N LYS A 176 23.46 -28.24 -1.55
CA LYS A 176 21.99 -28.10 -1.59
C LYS A 176 21.44 -28.12 -3.02
N LEU A 177 22.16 -27.52 -3.97
CA LEU A 177 21.79 -27.52 -5.37
C LEU A 177 21.88 -28.94 -5.94
N MET A 178 22.96 -29.67 -5.68
CA MET A 178 23.15 -31.07 -6.08
C MET A 178 22.03 -31.96 -5.52
N GLU A 179 21.75 -31.86 -4.21
CA GLU A 179 20.63 -32.57 -3.58
C GLU A 179 19.27 -32.23 -4.20
N LYS A 180 19.09 -31.00 -4.68
CA LYS A 180 17.87 -30.61 -5.42
C LYS A 180 17.84 -31.25 -6.81
N MET A 181 18.95 -31.25 -7.53
CA MET A 181 19.03 -31.85 -8.87
C MET A 181 18.81 -33.35 -8.82
N ASP A 182 19.38 -34.05 -7.85
CA ASP A 182 19.20 -35.50 -7.72
C ASP A 182 17.77 -35.88 -7.35
N ARG A 183 17.09 -35.07 -6.54
CA ARG A 183 15.64 -35.23 -6.30
C ARG A 183 14.81 -35.06 -7.57
N LEU A 184 15.13 -34.05 -8.39
CA LEU A 184 14.44 -33.83 -9.66
C LEU A 184 14.65 -35.00 -10.62
N LYS A 185 15.87 -35.57 -10.67
CA LYS A 185 16.16 -36.79 -11.45
C LYS A 185 15.32 -37.98 -11.00
N GLN A 186 15.25 -38.25 -9.69
CA GLN A 186 14.43 -39.34 -9.14
C GLN A 186 12.95 -39.19 -9.52
N VAL A 187 12.39 -37.98 -9.39
CA VAL A 187 11.00 -37.70 -9.78
C VAL A 187 10.80 -37.92 -11.28
N LYS A 188 11.75 -37.49 -12.12
CA LYS A 188 11.71 -37.70 -13.57
C LYS A 188 11.74 -39.19 -13.94
N GLU A 189 12.45 -40.00 -13.18
CA GLU A 189 12.48 -41.46 -13.31
C GLU A 189 11.23 -42.15 -12.73
N GLY A 190 10.29 -41.40 -12.13
CA GLY A 190 9.09 -41.93 -11.46
C GLY A 190 9.35 -42.50 -10.06
N LYS A 191 10.55 -42.34 -9.50
CA LYS A 191 10.90 -42.76 -8.14
C LYS A 191 10.44 -41.70 -7.13
N THR A 192 10.04 -42.15 -5.94
CA THR A 192 9.68 -41.24 -4.85
C THR A 192 10.93 -40.56 -4.27
N PRO A 193 11.01 -39.22 -4.23
CA PRO A 193 12.18 -38.52 -3.71
C PRO A 193 12.34 -38.74 -2.20
N ILE A 194 13.57 -39.06 -1.77
CA ILE A 194 13.87 -39.36 -0.36
C ILE A 194 14.27 -38.08 0.37
N PHE A 195 13.54 -37.75 1.44
CA PHE A 195 13.85 -36.62 2.33
C PHE A 195 14.45 -37.11 3.64
N ARG A 196 15.49 -36.44 4.12
CA ARG A 196 16.06 -36.73 5.44
C ARG A 196 15.04 -36.35 6.52
N LYS A 197 14.79 -37.25 7.46
CA LYS A 197 13.95 -36.97 8.65
C LYS A 197 14.62 -35.89 9.51
N LYS A 198 13.82 -35.01 10.13
CA LYS A 198 14.30 -33.89 10.96
C LYS A 198 15.33 -34.34 12.02
N CYS A 199 15.08 -35.46 12.69
CA CYS A 199 15.96 -36.00 13.74
C CYS A 199 17.37 -36.37 13.22
N ILE A 200 17.46 -36.90 11.99
CA ILE A 200 18.74 -37.28 11.38
C ILE A 200 19.54 -36.04 11.00
N VAL A 201 18.86 -34.99 10.54
CA VAL A 201 19.50 -33.70 10.22
C VAL A 201 20.04 -33.05 11.50
N LEU A 202 19.25 -33.01 12.57
CA LEU A 202 19.68 -32.48 13.88
C LEU A 202 20.84 -33.27 14.48
N GLY A 203 20.78 -34.60 14.44
CA GLY A 203 21.84 -35.48 14.95
C GLY A 203 23.16 -35.36 14.18
N LEU A 204 23.11 -35.28 12.84
CA LEU A 204 24.32 -35.04 12.02
C LEU A 204 24.95 -33.68 12.32
N VAL A 205 24.12 -32.65 12.54
CA VAL A 205 24.60 -31.32 12.91
C VAL A 205 25.35 -31.39 14.24
N LEU A 206 24.76 -31.99 15.27
CA LEU A 206 25.40 -32.18 16.58
C LEU A 206 26.72 -32.96 16.48
N TYR A 207 26.72 -34.09 15.76
CA TYR A 207 27.92 -34.90 15.55
C TYR A 207 29.06 -34.14 14.86
N ILE A 208 28.75 -33.27 13.89
CA ILE A 208 29.75 -32.42 13.22
C ILE A 208 30.28 -31.32 14.16
N TYR A 209 29.45 -30.79 15.06
CA TYR A 209 29.86 -29.80 16.06
C TYR A 209 30.76 -30.43 17.13
N ASP A 210 30.48 -31.65 17.55
CA ASP A 210 31.25 -32.37 18.58
C ASP A 210 32.60 -32.89 18.06
N HIS A 211 32.77 -33.08 16.75
CA HIS A 211 34.00 -33.55 16.11
C HIS A 211 34.77 -32.49 15.31
N SER A 212 34.31 -31.23 15.31
CA SER A 212 35.14 -30.14 14.77
C SER A 212 36.33 -29.91 15.71
N PRO A 213 37.59 -29.92 15.20
CA PRO A 213 38.74 -29.61 16.03
C PRO A 213 38.55 -28.21 16.60
N LYS A 214 38.38 -28.14 17.93
CA LYS A 214 38.37 -26.89 18.68
C LYS A 214 39.77 -26.30 18.52
N PHE A 215 39.95 -25.43 17.53
CA PHE A 215 41.12 -24.57 17.47
C PHE A 215 41.01 -23.60 18.65
N TYR A 216 41.55 -24.01 19.80
CA TYR A 216 41.86 -23.11 20.89
C TYR A 216 42.96 -22.18 20.37
N ILE A 217 42.58 -20.94 20.10
CA ILE A 217 43.52 -19.86 19.77
C ILE A 217 44.30 -19.59 21.07
N LEU A 218 45.57 -19.98 21.10
CA LEU A 218 46.58 -19.53 22.08
C LEU A 218 47.21 -18.23 21.58
#